data_AF-A0A932ZTN3-F1
#
_entry.id   AF-A0A932ZTN3-F1
#
_cell.length_a   1.000
_cell.length_b   1.000
_cell.length_c   1.000
_cell.angle_alpha   90.00
_cell.angle_beta   90.00
_cell.angle_gamma   90.00
#
_symmetry.space_group_name_H-M   'P 1'
#
loop_
_entity.id
_entity.type
_entity.pdbx_description
1 polymer ?
#
loop_
_entity_poly.entity_id
_entity_poly.type
_entity_poly.pdbx_seq_one_letter_code
_entity_poly.pdbx_strand_id
1 'polypeptide(L)'
;MRVIQTHGSFVFLTGRWAFKVKRAVKYAFFDFSTLEKRREALERELRLNRRLAPEVYLDVLPVVERDGRLAVGRSGAEAVEYILRMAELPEDRFLPALLARGEQGAPLLRRAAEAVAGFHLGAERGEGISRHGGPEAVRRLLLGNL
;
A
#
# COMPACT_ATOMS: atom_id res chain seq x y z
N MET A 1 8.68 5.40 -17.92
CA MET A 1 8.18 4.57 -16.81
C MET A 1 9.27 4.45 -15.76
N ARG A 2 8.97 4.71 -14.49
CA ARG A 2 9.92 4.61 -13.37
C ARG A 2 9.53 3.45 -12.47
N VAL A 3 10.51 2.73 -11.92
CA VAL A 3 10.27 1.60 -11.01
C VAL A 3 10.84 1.92 -9.64
N ILE A 4 10.01 1.76 -8.61
CA ILE A 4 10.42 1.85 -7.20
C ILE A 4 10.35 0.45 -6.62
N GLN A 5 11.45 0.02 -6.01
CA GLN A 5 11.51 -1.24 -5.28
C GLN A 5 11.48 -0.96 -3.78
N THR A 6 10.63 -1.70 -3.06
CA THR A 6 10.66 -1.79 -1.61
C THR A 6 11.04 -3.21 -1.18
N HIS A 7 11.20 -3.41 0.13
CA HIS A 7 11.44 -4.74 0.70
C HIS A 7 10.31 -5.73 0.32
N GLY A 8 9.06 -5.29 0.19
CA GLY A 8 7.91 -6.17 -0.09
C GLY A 8 7.19 -5.96 -1.42
N SER A 9 7.58 -4.99 -2.26
CA SER A 9 6.82 -4.65 -3.47
C SER A 9 7.67 -4.00 -4.57
N PHE A 10 7.17 -4.09 -5.80
CA PHE A 10 7.55 -3.22 -6.91
C PHE A 10 6.41 -2.24 -7.16
N VAL A 11 6.73 -0.98 -7.47
CA VAL A 11 5.78 0.06 -7.89
C VAL A 11 6.24 0.63 -9.22
N PHE A 12 5.38 0.53 -10.23
CA PHE A 12 5.60 1.04 -11.58
C PHE A 12 4.83 2.35 -11.76
N LEU A 13 5.55 3.42 -12.09
CA LEU A 13 5.01 4.76 -12.30
C LEU A 13 4.99 5.07 -13.80
N THR A 14 3.82 5.46 -14.29
CA THR A 14 3.52 5.66 -15.72
C THR A 14 3.14 7.11 -16.06
N GLY A 15 3.13 8.01 -15.07
CA GLY A 15 2.74 9.42 -15.19
C GLY A 15 1.24 9.65 -14.97
N ARG A 16 0.40 8.64 -15.20
CA ARG A 16 -1.04 8.67 -14.89
C ARG A 16 -1.42 7.66 -13.81
N TRP A 17 -0.86 6.46 -13.90
CA TRP A 17 -1.17 5.35 -13.01
C TRP A 17 0.09 4.85 -12.31
N ALA A 18 -0.04 4.57 -11.03
CA ALA A 18 0.92 3.81 -10.26
C ALA A 18 0.40 2.38 -10.09
N PHE A 19 1.24 1.40 -10.40
CA PHE A 19 0.88 -0.02 -10.29
C PHE A 19 1.77 -0.71 -9.28
N LYS A 20 1.19 -1.38 -8.29
CA LYS A 20 1.94 -2.07 -7.23
C LYS A 20 1.75 -3.57 -7.29
N VAL A 21 2.86 -4.30 -7.32
CA VAL A 21 2.92 -5.76 -7.28
C VAL A 21 3.68 -6.18 -6.01
N LYS A 22 3.19 -7.20 -5.29
CA LYS A 22 3.90 -7.75 -4.12
C LYS A 22 5.03 -8.64 -4.59
N ARG A 23 6.17 -8.59 -3.90
CA ARG A 23 7.28 -9.53 -4.15
C ARG A 23 6.93 -10.88 -3.53
N ALA A 24 7.34 -11.98 -4.17
CA ALA A 24 7.19 -13.33 -3.63
C ALA A 24 8.22 -13.58 -2.50
N VAL A 25 7.96 -13.00 -1.33
CA VAL A 25 8.86 -13.04 -0.17
C VAL A 25 8.09 -13.39 1.10
N LYS A 26 8.81 -13.90 2.10
CA LYS A 26 8.26 -14.19 3.43
C LYS A 26 9.24 -13.66 4.49
N TYR A 27 8.74 -12.78 5.35
CA TYR A 27 9.46 -12.26 6.52
C TYR A 27 8.63 -12.54 7.79
N ALA A 28 9.17 -12.27 8.98
CA ALA A 28 8.45 -12.52 10.23
C ALA A 28 7.18 -11.66 10.39
N PHE A 29 7.09 -10.53 9.69
CA PHE A 29 6.01 -9.55 9.83
C PHE A 29 5.02 -9.53 8.67
N PHE A 30 5.35 -10.16 7.53
CA PHE A 30 4.39 -10.43 6.47
C PHE A 30 4.82 -11.59 5.58
N ASP A 31 3.84 -12.26 4.99
CA ASP A 31 4.03 -13.40 4.10
C ASP A 31 3.32 -13.15 2.77
N PHE A 32 4.09 -13.02 1.70
CA PHE A 32 3.67 -12.85 0.31
C PHE A 32 4.13 -14.01 -0.58
N SER A 33 4.45 -15.16 0.03
CA SER A 33 5.05 -16.32 -0.64
C SER A 33 4.16 -16.94 -1.71
N THR A 34 2.84 -16.93 -1.52
CA THR A 34 1.88 -17.49 -2.47
C THR A 34 1.12 -16.40 -3.21
N LEU A 35 0.58 -16.74 -4.38
CA LEU A 35 -0.21 -15.83 -5.20
C LEU A 35 -1.45 -15.35 -4.43
N GLU A 36 -2.12 -16.25 -3.71
CA GLU A 36 -3.31 -15.96 -2.91
C GLU A 36 -3.00 -14.95 -1.81
N LYS A 37 -1.88 -15.13 -1.09
CA LYS A 37 -1.44 -14.20 -0.05
C LYS A 37 -1.13 -12.81 -0.62
N ARG A 38 -0.57 -12.74 -1.83
CA ARG A 38 -0.32 -11.46 -2.51
C ARG A 38 -1.62 -10.78 -2.90
N ARG A 39 -2.58 -11.52 -3.45
CA ARG A 39 -3.93 -11.01 -3.74
C ARG A 39 -4.60 -10.44 -2.49
N GLU A 40 -4.68 -11.22 -1.42
CA GLU A 40 -5.29 -10.81 -0.15
C GLU A 40 -4.59 -9.61 0.47
N ALA A 41 -3.26 -9.51 0.35
CA ALA A 41 -2.51 -8.36 0.82
C ALA A 41 -2.84 -7.09 0.03
N LEU A 42 -2.93 -7.18 -1.31
CA LEU A 42 -3.31 -6.05 -2.17
C LEU A 42 -4.77 -5.63 -1.94
N GLU A 43 -5.68 -6.59 -1.75
CA GLU A 43 -7.08 -6.31 -1.45
C GLU A 43 -7.25 -5.65 -0.08
N ARG A 44 -6.50 -6.10 0.94
CA ARG A 44 -6.45 -5.42 2.25
C ARG A 44 -5.90 -4.01 2.10
N GLU A 45 -4.81 -3.83 1.36
CA GLU A 45 -4.22 -2.52 1.10
C GLU A 45 -5.22 -1.57 0.43
N LEU A 46 -5.91 -2.03 -0.61
CA LEU A 46 -6.99 -1.30 -1.27
C LEU A 46 -8.08 -0.89 -0.28
N ARG A 47 -8.66 -1.86 0.46
CA ARG A 47 -9.75 -1.58 1.40
C ARG A 47 -9.34 -0.59 2.50
N LEU A 48 -8.15 -0.79 3.08
CA LEU A 48 -7.69 0.02 4.20
C LEU A 48 -7.36 1.44 3.78
N ASN A 49 -6.72 1.62 2.61
CA ASN A 49 -6.26 2.94 2.18
C ASN A 49 -7.35 3.75 1.47
N ARG A 50 -8.36 3.10 0.85
CA ARG A 50 -9.52 3.80 0.28
C ARG A 50 -10.31 4.64 1.29
N ARG A 51 -10.25 4.30 2.58
CA ARG A 51 -10.89 5.10 3.64
C ARG A 51 -10.34 6.53 3.72
N LEU A 52 -9.07 6.72 3.35
CA LEU A 52 -8.38 8.01 3.39
C LEU A 52 -8.15 8.61 2.00
N ALA A 53 -8.05 7.77 0.97
CA ALA A 53 -7.70 8.21 -0.37
C ALA A 53 -8.45 7.38 -1.45
N PRO A 54 -9.80 7.46 -1.52
CA PRO A 54 -10.60 6.65 -2.43
C PRO A 54 -10.26 6.86 -3.91
N GLU A 55 -9.83 8.08 -4.27
CA GLU A 55 -9.45 8.44 -5.63
C GLU A 55 -8.02 8.03 -6.00
N VAL A 56 -7.23 7.63 -5.01
CA VAL A 56 -5.86 7.13 -5.23
C VAL A 56 -5.89 5.62 -5.37
N TYR A 57 -6.63 4.90 -4.53
CA TYR A 57 -6.64 3.43 -4.51
C TYR A 57 -7.87 2.90 -5.26
N LEU A 58 -7.67 2.41 -6.48
CA LEU A 58 -8.77 2.19 -7.42
C LEU A 58 -9.28 0.76 -7.42
N ASP A 59 -8.41 -0.19 -7.74
CA ASP A 59 -8.76 -1.60 -7.84
C ASP A 59 -7.55 -2.54 -7.78
N VAL A 60 -7.83 -3.81 -7.48
CA VAL A 60 -6.89 -4.92 -7.67
C VAL A 60 -7.32 -5.67 -8.92
N LEU A 61 -6.39 -5.85 -9.84
CA LEU A 61 -6.63 -6.49 -11.13
C LEU A 61 -5.71 -7.71 -11.29
N PRO A 62 -6.17 -8.78 -11.96
CA PRO A 62 -5.30 -9.90 -12.28
C PRO A 62 -4.31 -9.49 -13.38
N VAL A 63 -3.10 -10.01 -13.30
CA VAL A 63 -2.13 -10.04 -14.40
C VAL A 63 -2.22 -11.42 -15.03
N VAL A 64 -2.40 -11.46 -16.34
CA VAL A 64 -2.55 -12.68 -17.12
C VAL A 64 -1.41 -12.80 -18.11
N GLU A 65 -1.05 -14.02 -18.46
CA GLU A 65 -0.11 -14.30 -19.55
C GLU A 65 -0.89 -14.71 -20.80
N ARG A 66 -0.55 -14.10 -21.94
CA ARG A 66 -1.10 -14.42 -23.27
C ARG A 66 0.02 -14.39 -24.28
N ASP A 67 0.25 -15.50 -24.96
CA ASP A 67 1.28 -15.64 -26.00
C ASP A 67 2.68 -15.19 -25.51
N GLY A 68 3.05 -15.55 -24.27
CA GLY A 68 4.31 -15.17 -23.65
C GLY A 68 4.42 -13.69 -23.23
N ARG A 69 3.30 -12.96 -23.24
CA ARG A 69 3.23 -11.54 -22.83
C ARG A 69 2.32 -11.37 -21.63
N LEU A 70 2.77 -10.55 -20.68
CA LEU A 70 1.96 -10.17 -19.54
C LEU A 70 1.02 -9.02 -19.90
N ALA A 71 -0.23 -9.12 -19.44
CA ALA A 71 -1.24 -8.08 -19.61
C ALA A 71 -2.08 -7.95 -18.35
N VAL A 72 -2.67 -6.76 -18.14
CA VAL A 72 -3.69 -6.58 -17.09
C VAL A 72 -5.00 -7.20 -17.58
N GLY A 73 -5.44 -8.24 -16.89
CA GLY A 73 -6.67 -8.96 -17.17
C GLY A 73 -7.91 -8.24 -16.64
N ARG A 74 -9.07 -8.79 -16.99
CA ARG A 74 -10.36 -8.43 -16.39
C ARG A 74 -10.58 -9.27 -15.13
N SER A 75 -11.40 -8.78 -14.21
CA SER A 75 -11.79 -9.52 -13.02
C SER A 75 -12.30 -10.92 -13.39
N GLY A 76 -11.88 -11.94 -12.63
CA GLY A 76 -12.22 -13.35 -12.86
C GLY A 76 -11.32 -14.10 -13.86
N ALA A 77 -10.35 -13.45 -14.49
CA ALA A 77 -9.37 -14.15 -15.33
C ALA A 77 -8.38 -14.98 -14.50
N GLU A 78 -7.87 -16.06 -15.09
CA GLU A 78 -6.80 -16.88 -14.50
C GLU A 78 -5.52 -16.06 -14.39
N ALA A 79 -5.18 -15.68 -13.16
CA ALA A 79 -4.12 -14.75 -12.87
C ALA A 79 -2.79 -15.48 -12.64
N VAL A 80 -1.71 -14.98 -13.24
CA VAL A 80 -0.33 -15.37 -12.90
C VAL A 80 0.26 -14.46 -11.81
N GLU A 81 -0.32 -13.26 -11.64
CA GLU A 81 0.00 -12.31 -10.57
C GLU A 81 -1.19 -11.36 -10.32
N TYR A 82 -1.20 -10.60 -9.23
CA TYR A 82 -2.15 -9.51 -8.99
C TYR A 82 -1.45 -8.16 -8.88
N ILE A 83 -2.14 -7.12 -9.32
CA ILE A 83 -1.64 -5.74 -9.32
C ILE A 83 -2.65 -4.80 -8.70
N LEU A 84 -2.21 -3.95 -7.78
CA LEU A 84 -2.99 -2.83 -7.27
C LEU A 84 -2.77 -1.63 -8.18
N ARG A 85 -3.82 -1.16 -8.84
CA ARG A 85 -3.79 0.07 -9.65
C ARG A 85 -4.20 1.26 -8.79
N MET A 86 -3.41 2.32 -8.90
CA MET A 86 -3.56 3.55 -8.15
C MET A 86 -3.44 4.75 -9.10
N ALA A 87 -4.09 5.87 -8.77
CA ALA A 87 -3.79 7.14 -9.39
C ALA A 87 -2.36 7.56 -9.00
N GLU A 88 -1.53 7.90 -9.98
CA GLU A 88 -0.20 8.43 -9.70
C GLU A 88 -0.34 9.87 -9.21
N LEU A 89 0.18 10.13 -8.01
CA LEU A 89 0.18 11.47 -7.44
C LEU A 89 1.46 12.19 -7.87
N PRO A 90 1.35 13.49 -8.22
CA PRO A 90 2.51 14.27 -8.61
C PRO A 90 3.43 14.49 -7.39
N GLU A 91 4.73 14.16 -7.56
CA GLU A 91 5.71 14.11 -6.46
C GLU A 91 5.90 15.45 -5.76
N ASP A 92 5.74 16.55 -6.49
CA ASP A 92 5.82 17.91 -5.98
C ASP A 92 4.68 18.26 -5.01
N ARG A 93 3.61 17.45 -4.97
CA ARG A 93 2.48 17.60 -4.03
C ARG A 93 2.62 16.75 -2.77
N PHE A 94 3.69 15.96 -2.63
CA PHE A 94 3.97 15.25 -1.39
C PHE A 94 4.45 16.21 -0.31
N LEU A 95 4.11 15.89 0.94
CA LEU A 95 4.43 16.75 2.09
C LEU A 95 5.92 17.12 2.16
N PRO A 96 6.91 16.21 1.98
CA PRO A 96 8.32 16.60 1.97
C PRO A 96 8.68 17.63 0.89
N ALA A 97 8.10 17.50 -0.32
CA ALA A 97 8.35 18.44 -1.41
C ALA A 97 7.70 19.80 -1.14
N LEU A 98 6.48 19.82 -0.61
CA LEU A 98 5.83 21.05 -0.14
C LEU A 98 6.68 21.72 0.95
N LEU A 99 7.13 20.94 1.94
CA LEU A 99 7.96 21.39 3.06
C LEU A 99 9.25 22.07 2.58
N ALA A 100 9.94 21.45 1.62
CA ALA A 100 11.18 21.96 1.06
C ALA A 100 11.02 23.28 0.30
N ARG A 101 9.84 23.54 -0.29
CA ARG A 101 9.55 24.79 -1.02
C ARG A 101 9.02 25.92 -0.14
N GLY A 102 8.69 25.66 1.12
CA GLY A 102 8.05 26.66 1.98
C GLY A 102 6.59 26.96 1.61
N GLU A 103 5.99 26.15 0.72
CA GLU A 103 4.61 26.30 0.25
C GLU A 103 3.57 25.76 1.26
N GLN A 104 4.03 25.24 2.40
CA GLN A 104 3.19 24.79 3.50
C GLN A 104 2.71 25.98 4.34
N GLY A 105 1.47 26.41 4.13
CA GLY A 105 0.80 27.22 5.13
C GLY A 105 0.51 26.37 6.38
N ALA A 106 0.59 26.98 7.57
CA ALA A 106 0.05 26.39 8.82
C ALA A 106 -1.36 25.79 8.66
N PRO A 107 -2.28 26.35 7.83
CA PRO A 107 -3.57 25.74 7.56
C PRO A 107 -3.51 24.35 6.91
N LEU A 108 -2.57 24.11 5.98
CA LEU A 108 -2.45 22.81 5.32
C LEU A 108 -1.97 21.73 6.30
N LEU A 109 -0.95 22.06 7.11
CA LEU A 109 -0.43 21.15 8.13
C LEU A 109 -1.50 20.83 9.18
N ARG A 110 -2.27 21.85 9.60
CA ARG A 110 -3.39 21.65 10.53
C ARG A 110 -4.44 20.70 9.95
N ARG A 111 -4.85 20.91 8.69
CA ARG A 111 -5.81 20.01 8.02
C ARG A 111 -5.30 18.58 7.91
N ALA A 112 -4.01 18.38 7.60
CA ALA A 112 -3.41 17.06 7.56
C ALA A 112 -3.42 16.39 8.95
N ALA A 113 -3.06 17.14 10.00
CA ALA A 113 -3.08 16.66 11.37
C ALA A 113 -4.51 16.31 11.85
N GLU A 114 -5.49 17.16 11.55
CA GLU A 114 -6.91 16.93 11.86
C GLU A 114 -7.46 15.69 11.16
N ALA A 115 -7.09 15.46 9.89
CA ALA A 115 -7.49 14.27 9.16
C ALA A 115 -6.92 12.99 9.78
N VAL A 116 -5.63 12.99 10.14
CA VAL A 116 -4.97 11.86 10.80
C VAL A 116 -5.55 11.61 12.20
N ALA A 117 -5.74 12.68 12.99
CA ALA A 117 -6.32 12.59 14.33
C ALA A 117 -7.76 12.05 14.27
N GLY A 118 -8.60 12.59 13.38
CA GLY A 118 -9.97 12.13 13.17
C GLY A 118 -10.04 10.66 12.76
N PHE A 119 -9.16 10.22 11.87
CA PHE A 119 -9.05 8.82 11.48
C PHE A 119 -8.69 7.90 12.66
N HIS A 120 -7.72 8.29 13.49
CA HIS A 120 -7.32 7.49 14.65
C HIS A 120 -8.38 7.47 15.75
N LEU A 121 -9.11 8.57 15.97
CA LEU A 121 -10.20 8.62 16.96
C LEU A 121 -11.35 7.67 16.60
N GLY A 122 -11.63 7.50 15.30
CA GLY A 122 -12.66 6.59 14.79
C GLY A 122 -12.18 5.15 14.54
N ALA A 123 -10.92 4.83 14.84
CA ALA A 123 -10.39 3.49 14.60
C ALA A 123 -10.96 2.47 15.60
N GLU A 124 -11.13 1.23 15.14
CA GLU A 124 -11.50 0.12 16.02
C GLU A 124 -10.42 -0.10 17.09
N ARG A 125 -10.88 -0.38 18.32
CA ARG A 125 -10.04 -0.60 19.49
C ARG A 125 -10.52 -1.84 20.23
N GLY A 126 -9.61 -2.57 20.85
CA GLY A 126 -9.94 -3.74 21.64
C GLY A 126 -8.69 -4.47 22.12
N GLU A 127 -8.84 -5.37 23.09
CA GLU A 127 -7.70 -6.11 23.65
C GLU A 127 -6.89 -6.86 22.58
N GLY A 128 -7.56 -7.46 21.61
CA GLY A 128 -6.90 -8.13 20.48
C GLY A 128 -5.98 -7.20 19.70
N ILE A 129 -6.43 -5.96 19.44
CA ILE A 129 -5.65 -4.93 18.74
C ILE A 129 -4.50 -4.46 19.62
N SER A 130 -4.75 -4.19 20.91
CA SER A 130 -3.72 -3.75 21.86
C SER A 130 -2.58 -4.75 22.01
N ARG A 131 -2.87 -6.06 21.96
CA ARG A 131 -1.85 -7.13 22.02
C ARG A 131 -0.80 -7.01 20.92
N HIS A 132 -1.15 -6.46 19.75
CA HIS A 132 -0.18 -6.26 18.66
C HIS A 132 0.83 -5.13 18.93
N GLY A 133 0.50 -4.18 19.82
CA GLY A 133 1.39 -3.10 20.25
C GLY A 133 2.17 -3.40 21.54
N GLY A 134 1.96 -4.57 22.17
CA GLY A 134 2.59 -4.93 23.44
C GLY A 134 4.08 -5.31 23.31
N PRO A 135 4.85 -5.27 24.40
CA PRO A 135 6.28 -5.59 24.42
C PRO A 135 6.62 -6.95 23.79
N GLU A 136 5.79 -7.97 24.04
CA GLU A 136 5.96 -9.34 23.55
C GLU A 136 5.78 -9.42 22.02
N ALA A 137 4.82 -8.67 21.48
CA ALA A 137 4.60 -8.59 20.04
C ALA A 137 5.77 -7.89 19.35
N VAL A 138 6.23 -6.77 19.91
CA VAL A 138 7.42 -6.04 19.42
C VAL A 138 8.65 -6.94 19.47
N ARG A 139 8.89 -7.63 20.60
CA ARG A 139 10.02 -8.57 20.76
C ARG A 139 10.02 -9.66 19.70
N ARG A 140 8.85 -10.26 19.42
CA ARG A 140 8.70 -11.30 18.40
C ARG A 140 9.05 -10.79 17.00
N LEU A 141 8.62 -9.57 16.66
CA LEU A 141 8.94 -8.94 15.37
C LEU A 141 10.43 -8.65 15.23
N LEU A 142 11.08 -8.16 16.28
CA LEU A 142 12.52 -7.90 16.27
C LEU A 142 13.34 -9.18 16.10
N LEU A 143 13.02 -10.23 16.87
CA LEU A 143 13.77 -11.49 16.83
C LEU A 143 13.53 -12.30 15.56
N GLY A 144 12.36 -12.19 14.94
CA GLY A 144 12.05 -12.89 13.69
C GLY A 144 12.68 -12.26 12.44
N ASN A 145 13.29 -11.08 12.57
CA ASN A 145 13.93 -10.35 11.47
C ASN A 145 15.47 -10.35 11.54
N LEU A 146 16.05 -11.00 12.57
CA LEU A 146 17.48 -11.29 12.69
C LEU A 146 17.78 -12.65 12.05
#